data_AF-A0A9D7MJD2-F1
#
_entry.id   AF-A0A9D7MJD2-F1
#
_cell.length_a   1.000
_cell.length_b   1.000
_cell.length_c   1.000
_cell.angle_alpha   90.00
_cell.angle_beta   90.00
_cell.angle_gamma   90.00
#
_symmetry.space_group_name_H-M   'P 1'
#
loop_
_entity.id
_entity.type
_entity.pdbx_description
1 polymer ?
#
loop_
_entity_poly.entity_id
_entity_poly.type
_entity_poly.pdbx_seq_one_letter_code
_entity_poly.pdbx_strand_id
1 'polypeptide(L)'
;MKKIVFSLLFLFLSVNAFAQYTPASVEGVKPGRNTTYKNPYSNTNETRFIGLCFGKIYNPNSGPDVCFYSLDVIKLANGCMPNFDYVDDPNYVLNSKICYILHTYYPGATGPGQLGNLDNEAAAIQLVIWNYTNGLDLSTITSNTVKNRANAIKAYVEANATSCSPNVTFEIIMDADPDYFLIRTTDDNGNGIAVNNIALSITQGSLSDDTVNTTSPSGYSDPVQVINAASGEITAISNNIIMPKGTVFRHSSDLCPRVVLACPGPGEKRITADWGALPVELTSFVSAVNANNVELKWTTSSELNNSHFEIQRRISGSSVWNNAGRVSGNGTISTPVSYSFTDRNLSSGRYDYRLKQVDFNGNYEYFNLSNEVELGVPAKFSLYQNYPNPFNPETKIRFDMNVEGNISIKVFDFTGKEVVSLVNGFMPAGYHTASFNAGALGLSSGIYFYKMETAGYLKVLKMTLIK
;
A
#
# COMPACT_ATOMS: atom_id res chain seq x y z
N MET A 1 23.65 15.39 7.43
CA MET A 1 22.93 15.04 8.68
C MET A 1 21.60 15.78 8.70
N LYS A 2 20.52 15.17 8.20
CA LYS A 2 19.11 15.57 8.44
C LYS A 2 18.22 14.37 8.08
N LYS A 3 17.28 14.12 8.99
CA LYS A 3 16.63 12.84 9.30
C LYS A 3 15.56 12.47 8.27
N ILE A 4 15.54 11.21 7.84
CA ILE A 4 14.41 10.58 7.16
C ILE A 4 13.56 9.93 8.25
N VAL A 5 12.30 10.34 8.37
CA VAL A 5 11.29 9.67 9.21
C VAL A 5 10.34 8.96 8.26
N PHE A 6 10.47 7.63 8.18
CA PHE A 6 9.48 6.76 7.56
C PHE A 6 8.28 6.67 8.50
N SER A 7 7.08 6.96 7.99
CA SER A 7 5.84 6.59 8.66
C SER A 7 5.10 5.63 7.72
N LEU A 8 5.13 4.36 8.10
CA LEU A 8 4.40 3.27 7.47
C LEU A 8 2.90 3.47 7.71
N LEU A 9 2.11 3.53 6.64
CA LEU A 9 0.67 3.31 6.73
C LEU A 9 0.29 2.22 5.73
N PHE A 10 0.09 1.01 6.25
CA PHE A 10 -0.47 -0.13 5.54
C PHE A 10 -1.94 0.18 5.20
N LEU A 11 -2.31 0.06 3.93
CA LEU A 11 -3.71 -0.06 3.53
C LEU A 11 -3.86 -1.34 2.68
N PHE A 12 -4.74 -2.23 3.15
CA PHE A 12 -5.05 -3.51 2.56
C PHE A 12 -5.61 -3.38 1.14
N LEU A 13 -5.09 -4.21 0.23
CA LEU A 13 -5.66 -4.51 -1.07
C LEU A 13 -6.10 -5.98 -1.11
N SER A 14 -7.30 -6.22 -1.61
CA SER A 14 -7.77 -7.48 -2.19
C SER A 14 -8.33 -7.08 -3.57
N VAL A 15 -8.09 -7.76 -4.69
CA VAL A 15 -8.37 -9.16 -4.97
C VAL A 15 -7.53 -9.65 -6.18
N ASN A 16 -7.02 -10.89 -6.07
CA ASN A 16 -6.53 -11.84 -7.08
C ASN A 16 -5.36 -11.46 -8.02
N ALA A 17 -4.14 -11.56 -7.50
CA ALA A 17 -3.01 -12.16 -8.22
C ALA A 17 -2.32 -13.11 -7.24
N PHE A 18 -2.24 -14.41 -7.54
CA PHE A 18 -1.49 -15.35 -6.71
C PHE A 18 0.00 -15.19 -7.01
N ALA A 19 0.62 -14.15 -6.45
CA ALA A 19 2.05 -13.90 -6.61
C ALA A 19 2.92 -15.01 -6.00
N GLN A 20 2.35 -15.88 -5.16
CA GLN A 20 3.04 -17.00 -4.51
C GLN A 20 2.12 -18.23 -4.46
N TYR A 21 2.68 -19.40 -4.77
CA TYR A 21 1.99 -20.69 -4.76
C TYR A 21 2.91 -21.81 -4.25
N THR A 22 2.51 -22.41 -3.15
CA THR A 22 3.15 -23.56 -2.49
C THR A 22 2.08 -24.61 -2.21
N PRO A 23 2.03 -25.73 -2.95
CA PRO A 23 1.06 -26.78 -2.70
C PRO A 23 1.41 -27.59 -1.45
N ALA A 24 0.41 -27.93 -0.65
CA ALA A 24 0.51 -28.83 0.49
C ALA A 24 -0.70 -29.77 0.54
N SER A 25 -0.60 -30.89 1.24
CA SER A 25 -1.70 -31.82 1.48
C SER A 25 -1.69 -32.28 2.93
N VAL A 26 -2.86 -32.35 3.56
CA VAL A 26 -3.01 -32.87 4.93
C VAL A 26 -3.54 -34.31 4.86
N GLU A 27 -2.74 -35.26 5.35
CA GLU A 27 -2.94 -36.71 5.17
C GLU A 27 -3.39 -37.43 6.45
N GLY A 28 -3.32 -36.78 7.61
CA GLY A 28 -3.91 -37.29 8.84
C GLY A 28 -3.70 -36.43 10.08
N VAL A 29 -4.15 -36.92 11.24
CA VAL A 29 -4.14 -36.17 12.50
C VAL A 29 -3.61 -37.01 13.67
N LYS A 30 -2.32 -36.85 14.00
CA LYS A 30 -1.63 -37.51 15.12
C LYS A 30 -0.27 -36.81 15.37
N PRO A 31 0.23 -36.70 16.62
CA PRO A 31 -0.40 -37.01 17.91
C PRO A 31 -1.53 -36.03 18.29
N GLY A 32 -2.45 -36.48 19.14
CA GLY A 32 -3.62 -35.68 19.54
C GLY A 32 -4.66 -36.48 20.32
N ARG A 33 -5.67 -35.79 20.86
CA ARG A 33 -6.73 -36.41 21.65
C ARG A 33 -8.07 -35.69 21.55
N ASN A 34 -9.15 -36.42 21.86
CA ASN A 34 -10.44 -35.81 22.10
C ASN A 34 -10.41 -34.94 23.37
N THR A 35 -10.85 -33.70 23.24
CA THR A 35 -10.91 -32.73 24.34
C THR A 35 -12.22 -31.96 24.26
N THR A 36 -12.90 -31.78 25.41
CA THR A 36 -14.13 -31.01 25.52
C THR A 36 -13.80 -29.58 25.96
N TYR A 37 -14.42 -28.60 25.29
CA TYR A 37 -14.30 -27.17 25.58
C TYR A 37 -15.60 -26.45 25.21
N LYS A 38 -15.74 -25.19 25.63
CA LYS A 38 -16.85 -24.34 25.21
C LYS A 38 -16.51 -23.62 23.91
N ASN A 39 -17.28 -23.85 22.86
CA ASN A 39 -17.04 -23.22 21.56
C ASN A 39 -17.22 -21.69 21.69
N PRO A 40 -16.23 -20.88 21.26
CA PRO A 40 -16.27 -19.43 21.43
C PRO A 40 -17.38 -18.71 20.64
N TYR A 41 -18.02 -19.39 19.68
CA TYR A 41 -19.07 -18.83 18.83
C TYR A 41 -20.47 -19.33 19.18
N SER A 42 -20.65 -20.66 19.25
CA SER A 42 -21.96 -21.25 19.59
C SER A 42 -22.23 -21.23 21.10
N ASN A 43 -21.21 -20.99 21.93
CA ASN A 43 -21.28 -21.00 23.39
C ASN A 43 -21.77 -22.34 23.97
N THR A 44 -21.71 -23.42 23.19
CA THR A 44 -22.04 -24.80 23.59
C THR A 44 -20.78 -25.59 23.92
N ASN A 45 -20.93 -26.65 24.71
CA ASN A 45 -19.83 -27.60 24.94
C ASN A 45 -19.69 -28.53 23.74
N GLU A 46 -18.48 -28.63 23.20
CA GLU A 46 -18.15 -29.49 22.07
C GLU A 46 -16.94 -30.36 22.40
N THR A 47 -16.93 -31.59 21.89
CA THR A 47 -15.77 -32.49 21.97
C THR A 47 -15.24 -32.72 20.58
N ARG A 48 -13.98 -32.35 20.33
CA ARG A 48 -13.31 -32.55 19.05
C ARG A 48 -11.97 -33.24 19.26
N PHE A 49 -11.48 -33.92 18.22
CA PHE A 49 -10.08 -34.34 18.17
C PHE A 49 -9.20 -33.10 17.99
N ILE A 50 -8.25 -32.90 18.88
CA ILE A 50 -7.34 -31.76 18.89
C ILE A 50 -5.92 -32.27 18.95
N GLY A 51 -5.08 -31.81 18.02
CA GLY A 51 -3.68 -32.19 17.97
C GLY A 51 -3.03 -31.78 16.65
N LEU A 52 -1.93 -32.44 16.34
CA LEU A 52 -1.15 -32.21 15.14
C LEU A 52 -1.80 -32.88 13.93
N CYS A 53 -1.75 -32.16 12.82
CA CYS A 53 -2.00 -32.69 11.50
C CYS A 53 -0.66 -33.08 10.87
N PHE A 54 -0.61 -34.16 10.09
CA PHE A 54 0.55 -34.53 9.30
C PHE A 54 0.17 -34.60 7.81
N GLY A 55 1.14 -34.40 6.94
CA GLY A 55 0.93 -34.45 5.50
C GLY A 55 2.17 -34.11 4.70
N LYS A 56 2.03 -33.49 3.53
CA LYS A 56 3.14 -33.17 2.63
C LYS A 56 3.11 -31.69 2.21
N ILE A 57 4.28 -31.10 2.01
CA ILE A 57 4.42 -29.94 1.11
C ILE A 57 4.91 -30.55 -0.20
N TYR A 58 4.21 -30.28 -1.30
CA TYR A 58 4.53 -30.94 -2.56
C TYR A 58 5.94 -30.55 -2.99
N ASN A 59 6.82 -31.55 -3.06
CA ASN A 59 8.13 -31.48 -3.67
C ASN A 59 8.29 -32.75 -4.51
N PRO A 60 8.50 -32.66 -5.84
CA PRO A 60 8.64 -33.83 -6.69
C PRO A 60 9.82 -34.75 -6.31
N ASN A 61 10.75 -34.30 -5.45
CA ASN A 61 12.02 -34.98 -5.16
C ASN A 61 12.21 -35.42 -3.69
N SER A 62 11.22 -35.33 -2.78
CA SER A 62 11.43 -35.69 -1.35
C SER A 62 10.18 -36.20 -0.61
N GLY A 63 10.40 -37.04 0.42
CA GLY A 63 9.52 -37.24 1.60
C GLY A 63 10.28 -36.82 2.90
N PRO A 64 9.66 -36.58 4.08
CA PRO A 64 8.48 -37.23 4.68
C PRO A 64 7.42 -36.25 5.27
N ASP A 65 6.50 -36.80 6.09
CA ASP A 65 5.40 -36.16 6.83
C ASP A 65 5.76 -34.82 7.51
N VAL A 66 5.32 -33.69 6.94
CA VAL A 66 5.36 -32.38 7.60
C VAL A 66 4.21 -32.23 8.58
N CYS A 67 4.45 -31.51 9.67
CA CYS A 67 3.48 -31.29 10.74
C CYS A 67 2.80 -29.93 10.59
N PHE A 68 1.50 -29.89 10.78
CA PHE A 68 0.70 -28.66 10.80
C PHE A 68 -0.18 -28.56 12.04
N TYR A 69 -0.48 -27.34 12.47
CA TYR A 69 -1.57 -27.05 13.40
C TYR A 69 -2.73 -26.37 12.67
N SER A 70 -3.96 -26.62 13.10
CA SER A 70 -5.13 -25.88 12.60
C SER A 70 -5.16 -24.48 13.20
N LEU A 71 -5.48 -23.46 12.42
CA LEU A 71 -5.69 -22.10 12.93
C LEU A 71 -7.16 -21.83 13.29
N ASP A 72 -8.10 -22.60 12.73
CA ASP A 72 -9.53 -22.32 12.82
C ASP A 72 -10.26 -23.41 13.63
N VAL A 73 -10.73 -23.07 14.82
CA VAL A 73 -11.52 -23.98 15.68
C VAL A 73 -12.95 -24.18 15.18
N ILE A 74 -13.49 -23.20 14.45
CA ILE A 74 -14.91 -23.13 14.08
C ILE A 74 -15.21 -24.03 12.88
N LYS A 75 -14.27 -24.04 11.94
CA LYS A 75 -14.40 -24.70 10.65
C LYS A 75 -14.38 -26.21 10.85
N LEU A 76 -15.25 -26.90 10.13
CA LEU A 76 -15.40 -28.34 10.27
C LEU A 76 -14.24 -29.01 9.51
N ALA A 77 -13.38 -29.71 10.23
CA ALA A 77 -12.35 -30.56 9.60
C ALA A 77 -12.97 -31.77 8.86
N ASN A 78 -14.26 -32.04 9.09
CA ASN A 78 -15.00 -33.15 8.50
C ASN A 78 -15.15 -32.95 6.98
N GLY A 79 -14.50 -33.82 6.19
CA GLY A 79 -14.44 -33.67 4.73
C GLY A 79 -13.37 -32.68 4.23
N CYS A 80 -12.44 -32.27 5.09
CA CYS A 80 -11.25 -31.46 4.72
C CYS A 80 -9.94 -32.12 5.16
N MET A 81 -10.00 -33.14 6.03
CA MET A 81 -8.86 -33.92 6.51
C MET A 81 -9.33 -35.38 6.75
N PRO A 82 -8.60 -36.40 6.26
CA PRO A 82 -7.42 -36.35 5.39
C PRO A 82 -7.73 -36.29 3.88
N ASN A 83 -6.73 -35.93 3.06
CA ASN A 83 -6.66 -35.94 1.58
C ASN A 83 -7.20 -34.72 0.82
N PHE A 84 -6.75 -33.51 1.18
CA PHE A 84 -7.12 -32.29 0.47
C PHE A 84 -5.92 -31.40 0.20
N ASP A 85 -5.93 -30.73 -0.95
CA ASP A 85 -4.87 -29.85 -1.41
C ASP A 85 -5.04 -28.43 -0.87
N TYR A 86 -4.00 -27.97 -0.21
CA TYR A 86 -3.83 -26.66 0.37
C TYR A 86 -2.81 -25.86 -0.44
N VAL A 87 -2.93 -24.54 -0.37
CA VAL A 87 -1.97 -23.59 -0.94
C VAL A 87 -1.59 -22.57 0.11
N ASP A 88 -0.39 -22.03 0.07
CA ASP A 88 -0.01 -20.92 0.95
C ASP A 88 -0.98 -19.74 0.84
N ASP A 89 -1.26 -19.09 1.98
CA ASP A 89 -2.13 -17.94 2.09
C ASP A 89 -1.30 -16.67 2.36
N PRO A 90 -0.79 -16.00 1.31
CA PRO A 90 0.04 -14.81 1.48
C PRO A 90 -0.70 -13.63 2.12
N ASN A 91 -2.04 -13.67 2.13
CA ASN A 91 -2.87 -12.60 2.70
C ASN A 91 -3.13 -12.79 4.20
N TYR A 92 -2.75 -13.94 4.77
CA TYR A 92 -2.96 -14.21 6.18
C TYR A 92 -1.77 -13.76 7.01
N VAL A 93 -1.97 -12.72 7.82
CA VAL A 93 -0.96 -12.25 8.78
C VAL A 93 -1.02 -13.14 10.03
N LEU A 94 -0.03 -14.02 10.19
CA LEU A 94 0.08 -14.87 11.38
C LEU A 94 0.34 -14.02 12.63
N ASN A 95 -0.39 -14.31 13.70
CA ASN A 95 -0.16 -13.66 15.00
C ASN A 95 1.27 -13.97 15.49
N SER A 96 2.03 -12.93 15.87
CA SER A 96 3.42 -13.06 16.32
C SER A 96 3.57 -14.00 17.53
N LYS A 97 2.56 -14.08 18.41
CA LYS A 97 2.53 -15.02 19.54
C LYS A 97 2.40 -16.47 19.08
N ILE A 98 1.65 -16.72 18.00
CA ILE A 98 1.57 -18.06 17.39
C ILE A 98 2.90 -18.41 16.74
N CYS A 99 3.50 -17.48 15.99
CA CYS A 99 4.84 -17.66 15.42
C CYS A 99 5.87 -18.02 16.51
N TYR A 100 5.84 -17.32 17.65
CA TYR A 100 6.68 -17.61 18.81
C TYR A 100 6.40 -19.01 19.39
N ILE A 101 5.13 -19.40 19.56
CA ILE A 101 4.75 -20.76 19.99
C ILE A 101 5.35 -21.83 19.07
N LEU A 102 5.29 -21.66 17.75
CA LEU A 102 5.83 -22.62 16.79
C LEU A 102 7.36 -22.72 16.86
N HIS A 103 8.06 -21.66 17.25
CA HIS A 103 9.50 -21.69 17.47
C HIS A 103 9.88 -22.36 18.79
N THR A 104 9.12 -22.11 19.86
CA THR A 104 9.41 -22.61 21.21
C THR A 104 8.91 -24.04 21.45
N TYR A 105 7.72 -24.39 20.96
CA TYR A 105 6.99 -25.62 21.27
C TYR A 105 6.66 -26.43 20.02
N TYR A 106 7.61 -26.56 19.09
CA TYR A 106 7.41 -27.37 17.89
C TYR A 106 7.25 -28.87 18.23
N PRO A 107 6.62 -29.66 17.34
CA PRO A 107 6.47 -31.10 17.52
C PRO A 107 7.81 -31.80 17.79
N GLY A 108 7.92 -32.47 18.94
CA GLY A 108 9.15 -33.19 19.33
C GLY A 108 10.19 -32.37 20.09
N ALA A 109 9.97 -31.08 20.35
CA ALA A 109 10.86 -30.27 21.17
C ALA A 109 10.93 -30.80 22.62
N THR A 110 12.11 -31.16 23.12
CA THR A 110 12.32 -31.52 24.52
C THR A 110 12.64 -30.28 25.34
N GLY A 111 11.73 -29.86 26.23
CA GLY A 111 11.93 -28.61 26.98
C GLY A 111 11.23 -28.58 28.35
N PRO A 112 11.62 -27.64 29.24
CA PRO A 112 11.01 -27.51 30.57
C PRO A 112 9.49 -27.35 30.52
N GLY A 113 8.79 -28.19 31.28
CA GLY A 113 7.33 -28.16 31.39
C GLY A 113 6.56 -28.92 30.30
N GLN A 114 7.24 -29.48 29.29
CA GLN A 114 6.62 -30.39 28.32
C GLN A 114 5.99 -31.60 29.03
N LEU A 115 4.78 -31.98 28.62
CA LEU A 115 4.15 -33.19 29.12
C LEU A 115 4.83 -34.45 28.57
N GLY A 116 4.98 -35.48 29.42
CA GLY A 116 5.52 -36.78 29.01
C GLY A 116 4.61 -37.59 28.06
N ASN A 117 3.35 -37.17 27.89
CA ASN A 117 2.43 -37.74 26.90
C ASN A 117 2.25 -36.74 25.74
N LEU A 118 2.70 -37.13 24.54
CA LEU A 118 2.71 -36.28 23.36
C LEU A 118 1.31 -35.91 22.85
N ASP A 119 0.30 -36.77 23.05
CA ASP A 119 -1.08 -36.44 22.66
C ASP A 119 -1.64 -35.29 23.50
N ASN A 120 -1.32 -35.26 24.80
CA ASN A 120 -1.69 -34.16 25.69
C ASN A 120 -0.93 -32.86 25.36
N GLU A 121 0.35 -32.97 25.03
CA GLU A 121 1.18 -31.81 24.68
C GLU A 121 0.69 -31.16 23.37
N ALA A 122 0.49 -31.96 22.32
CA ALA A 122 -0.01 -31.50 21.04
C ALA A 122 -1.41 -30.84 21.16
N ALA A 123 -2.30 -31.44 21.96
CA ALA A 123 -3.60 -30.84 22.23
C ALA A 123 -3.49 -29.51 22.99
N ALA A 124 -2.60 -29.41 23.98
CA ALA A 124 -2.40 -28.18 24.74
C ALA A 124 -1.89 -27.04 23.85
N ILE A 125 -0.92 -27.29 22.98
CA ILE A 125 -0.38 -26.29 22.05
C ILE A 125 -1.47 -25.80 21.08
N GLN A 126 -2.21 -26.72 20.46
CA GLN A 126 -3.29 -26.41 19.53
C GLN A 126 -4.41 -25.57 20.18
N LEU A 127 -4.74 -25.82 21.45
CA LEU A 127 -5.73 -25.03 22.20
C LEU A 127 -5.25 -23.60 22.46
N VAL A 128 -3.96 -23.39 22.73
CA VAL A 128 -3.40 -22.03 22.89
C VAL A 128 -3.39 -21.30 21.55
N ILE A 129 -3.09 -21.98 20.45
CA ILE A 129 -3.23 -21.41 19.10
C ILE A 129 -4.67 -20.92 18.89
N TRP A 130 -5.67 -21.74 19.18
CA TRP A 130 -7.09 -21.35 19.08
C TRP A 130 -7.51 -20.25 20.05
N ASN A 131 -6.85 -20.11 21.21
CA ASN A 131 -7.05 -18.95 22.09
C ASN A 131 -6.63 -17.66 21.38
N TYR A 132 -5.49 -17.67 20.68
CA TYR A 132 -4.98 -16.49 19.97
C TYR A 132 -5.66 -16.21 18.63
N THR A 133 -6.16 -17.23 17.92
CA THR A 133 -6.84 -17.02 16.62
C THR A 133 -8.34 -16.77 16.76
N ASN A 134 -9.01 -17.46 17.68
CA ASN A 134 -10.47 -17.52 17.74
C ASN A 134 -11.06 -17.22 19.13
N GLY A 135 -10.22 -16.80 20.09
CA GLY A 135 -10.68 -16.37 21.42
C GLY A 135 -11.16 -17.53 22.31
N LEU A 136 -10.76 -18.77 22.04
CA LEU A 136 -11.14 -19.92 22.86
C LEU A 136 -10.80 -19.72 24.35
N ASP A 137 -11.80 -19.77 25.23
CA ASP A 137 -11.55 -19.67 26.67
C ASP A 137 -10.98 -20.99 27.23
N LEU A 138 -9.68 -20.95 27.57
CA LEU A 138 -8.94 -22.08 28.13
C LEU A 138 -9.51 -22.58 29.48
N SER A 139 -10.24 -21.74 30.22
CA SER A 139 -10.86 -22.14 31.49
C SER A 139 -11.91 -23.24 31.31
N THR A 140 -12.52 -23.30 30.12
CA THR A 140 -13.62 -24.21 29.76
C THR A 140 -13.14 -25.62 29.39
N ILE A 141 -11.82 -25.84 29.30
CA ILE A 141 -11.24 -27.13 28.96
C ILE A 141 -11.48 -28.12 30.12
N THR A 142 -12.06 -29.28 29.81
CA THR A 142 -12.43 -30.30 30.81
C THR A 142 -11.22 -31.08 31.34
N SER A 143 -10.23 -31.38 30.50
CA SER A 143 -9.01 -32.07 30.94
C SER A 143 -8.12 -31.14 31.76
N ASN A 144 -7.99 -31.39 33.07
CA ASN A 144 -7.14 -30.59 33.95
C ASN A 144 -5.66 -30.61 33.52
N THR A 145 -5.15 -31.75 33.05
CA THR A 145 -3.77 -31.86 32.56
C THR A 145 -3.53 -30.95 31.35
N VAL A 146 -4.39 -31.03 30.34
CA VAL A 146 -4.26 -30.23 29.11
C VAL A 146 -4.51 -28.75 29.40
N LYS A 147 -5.53 -28.43 30.22
CA LYS A 147 -5.84 -27.05 30.63
C LYS A 147 -4.68 -26.39 31.36
N ASN A 148 -4.09 -27.06 32.36
CA ASN A 148 -2.97 -26.52 33.11
C ASN A 148 -1.76 -26.30 32.21
N ARG A 149 -1.50 -27.23 31.28
CA ARG A 149 -0.42 -27.08 30.31
C ARG A 149 -0.66 -25.93 29.33
N ALA A 150 -1.87 -25.80 28.78
CA ALA A 150 -2.24 -24.71 27.87
C ALA A 150 -2.10 -23.34 28.57
N ASN A 151 -2.55 -23.22 29.82
CA ASN A 151 -2.38 -22.00 30.60
C ASN A 151 -0.90 -21.69 30.89
N ALA A 152 -0.07 -22.71 31.17
CA ALA A 152 1.37 -22.53 31.36
C ALA A 152 2.08 -22.05 30.07
N ILE A 153 1.74 -22.63 28.92
CA ILE A 153 2.24 -22.19 27.61
C ILE A 153 1.82 -20.74 27.36
N LYS A 154 0.53 -20.41 27.55
CA LYS A 154 0.02 -19.05 27.38
C LYS A 154 0.75 -18.05 28.27
N ALA A 155 0.90 -18.34 29.56
CA ALA A 155 1.60 -17.46 30.49
C ALA A 155 3.07 -17.23 30.08
N TYR A 156 3.75 -18.28 29.61
CA TYR A 156 5.12 -18.17 29.11
C TYR A 156 5.20 -17.28 27.87
N VAL A 157 4.29 -17.47 26.91
CA VAL A 157 4.21 -16.68 25.67
C VAL A 157 3.90 -15.21 25.98
N GLU A 158 2.95 -14.93 26.88
CA GLU A 158 2.63 -13.56 27.30
C GLU A 158 3.83 -12.84 27.94
N ALA A 159 4.71 -13.57 28.62
CA ALA A 159 5.87 -13.00 29.29
C ALA A 159 7.10 -12.83 28.37
N ASN A 160 7.22 -13.63 27.30
CA ASN A 160 8.48 -13.75 26.54
C ASN A 160 8.35 -13.54 25.02
N ALA A 161 7.13 -13.49 24.46
CA ALA A 161 6.95 -13.40 23.02
C ALA A 161 7.51 -12.09 22.45
N THR A 162 8.36 -12.22 21.44
CA THR A 162 8.88 -11.12 20.61
C THR A 162 8.18 -11.11 19.24
N SER A 163 8.40 -10.06 18.44
CA SER A 163 7.91 -10.03 17.04
C SER A 163 8.60 -11.12 16.21
N CYS A 164 7.83 -11.94 15.51
CA CYS A 164 8.26 -13.07 14.69
C CYS A 164 7.48 -13.03 13.37
N SER A 165 8.18 -13.12 12.24
CA SER A 165 7.61 -13.11 10.89
C SER A 165 7.97 -14.41 10.19
N PRO A 166 7.01 -15.22 9.72
CA PRO A 166 7.27 -16.55 9.17
C PRO A 166 7.66 -16.54 7.68
N ASN A 167 8.17 -15.43 7.16
CA ASN A 167 8.30 -15.24 5.71
C ASN A 167 9.74 -15.42 5.26
N VAL A 168 10.02 -16.60 4.69
CA VAL A 168 11.05 -16.73 3.66
C VAL A 168 10.52 -16.04 2.42
N THR A 169 10.97 -14.82 2.15
CA THR A 169 10.53 -14.14 0.93
C THR A 169 11.18 -14.85 -0.26
N PHE A 170 10.37 -15.13 -1.27
CA PHE A 170 10.84 -15.54 -2.60
C PHE A 170 10.18 -14.51 -3.49
N GLU A 171 10.98 -13.61 -4.04
CA GLU A 171 10.49 -12.39 -4.68
C GLU A 171 11.10 -12.27 -6.07
N ILE A 172 10.29 -11.83 -7.04
CA ILE A 172 10.79 -11.24 -8.27
C ILE A 172 10.90 -9.75 -7.99
N ILE A 173 12.09 -9.20 -8.14
CA ILE A 173 12.40 -7.79 -7.92
C ILE A 173 12.78 -7.20 -9.27
N MET A 174 12.01 -6.22 -9.72
CA MET A 174 12.36 -5.46 -10.93
C MET A 174 13.64 -4.66 -10.67
N ASP A 175 14.58 -4.70 -11.61
CA ASP A 175 15.81 -3.92 -11.51
C ASP A 175 15.52 -2.43 -11.77
N ALA A 176 16.49 -1.56 -11.48
CA ALA A 176 16.43 -0.16 -11.89
C ALA A 176 16.53 -0.01 -13.42
N ASP A 177 17.19 -0.96 -14.09
CA ASP A 177 17.11 -1.13 -15.54
C ASP A 177 15.81 -1.87 -15.91
N PRO A 178 14.91 -1.25 -16.69
CA PRO A 178 13.60 -1.81 -17.01
C PRO A 178 13.66 -3.10 -17.84
N ASP A 179 14.82 -3.45 -18.41
CA ASP A 179 15.01 -4.69 -19.15
C ASP A 179 15.44 -5.86 -18.26
N TYR A 180 15.65 -5.65 -16.96
CA TYR A 180 16.16 -6.65 -16.02
C TYR A 180 15.28 -6.87 -14.79
N PHE A 181 15.35 -8.07 -14.23
CA PHE A 181 14.85 -8.41 -12.89
C PHE A 181 15.83 -9.31 -12.14
N LEU A 182 15.63 -9.43 -10.84
CA LEU A 182 16.36 -10.36 -9.98
C LEU A 182 15.38 -11.24 -9.20
N ILE A 183 15.89 -12.38 -8.73
CA ILE A 183 15.21 -13.17 -7.72
C ILE A 183 15.85 -12.90 -6.36
N ARG A 184 15.02 -12.75 -5.32
CA ARG A 184 15.50 -12.62 -3.95
C ARG A 184 14.90 -13.69 -3.04
N THR A 185 15.77 -14.33 -2.25
CA THR A 185 15.40 -15.28 -1.20
C THR A 185 15.95 -14.85 0.15
N THR A 186 15.10 -14.68 1.16
CA THR A 186 15.53 -14.33 2.53
C THR A 186 15.00 -15.27 3.59
N ASP A 187 15.58 -15.24 4.80
CA ASP A 187 15.06 -15.86 6.01
C ASP A 187 14.01 -14.97 6.70
N ASP A 188 13.47 -15.46 7.82
CA ASP A 188 12.48 -14.78 8.67
C ASP A 188 12.98 -13.42 9.24
N ASN A 189 14.30 -13.19 9.23
CA ASN A 189 14.93 -11.96 9.69
C ASN A 189 15.32 -11.03 8.53
N GLY A 190 15.00 -11.40 7.28
CA GLY A 190 15.36 -10.66 6.06
C GLY A 190 16.81 -10.87 5.61
N ASN A 191 17.55 -11.82 6.20
CA ASN A 191 18.90 -12.17 5.76
C ASN A 191 18.83 -13.04 4.50
N GLY A 192 19.76 -12.87 3.57
CA GLY A 192 19.79 -13.65 2.34
C GLY A 192 20.05 -15.15 2.57
N ILE A 193 19.17 -15.98 2.00
CA ILE A 193 19.34 -17.44 1.90
C ILE A 193 19.86 -17.78 0.51
N ALA A 194 20.78 -18.74 0.42
CA ALA A 194 21.21 -19.30 -0.86
C ALA A 194 20.26 -20.41 -1.31
N VAL A 195 19.74 -20.30 -2.53
CA VAL A 195 18.86 -21.29 -3.17
C VAL A 195 19.37 -21.53 -4.59
N ASN A 196 19.62 -22.81 -4.91
CA ASN A 196 20.14 -23.20 -6.21
C ASN A 196 19.04 -23.72 -7.14
N ASN A 197 19.28 -23.58 -8.44
CA ASN A 197 18.44 -24.10 -9.53
C ASN A 197 17.00 -23.57 -9.49
N ILE A 198 16.85 -22.25 -9.36
CA ILE A 198 15.56 -21.57 -9.50
C ILE A 198 15.25 -21.48 -11.00
N ALA A 199 14.27 -22.24 -11.47
CA ALA A 199 13.83 -22.22 -12.86
C ALA A 199 12.97 -20.98 -13.13
N LEU A 200 13.20 -20.34 -14.28
CA LEU A 200 12.53 -19.13 -14.73
C LEU A 200 11.86 -19.37 -16.08
N SER A 201 10.73 -18.71 -16.29
CA SER A 201 10.04 -18.69 -17.58
C SER A 201 9.27 -17.38 -17.76
N ILE A 202 8.98 -17.02 -19.00
CA ILE A 202 8.14 -15.87 -19.35
C ILE A 202 7.15 -16.26 -20.43
N THR A 203 5.93 -15.72 -20.38
CA THR A 203 4.86 -16.04 -21.35
C THR A 203 5.06 -15.43 -22.74
N GLN A 204 5.84 -14.36 -22.87
CA GLN A 204 6.21 -13.74 -24.15
C GLN A 204 7.68 -13.33 -24.17
N GLY A 205 8.34 -13.47 -25.32
CA GLY A 205 9.78 -13.21 -25.47
C GLY A 205 10.64 -14.34 -24.90
N SER A 206 11.83 -13.97 -24.41
CA SER A 206 12.83 -14.91 -23.86
C SER A 206 13.61 -14.28 -22.71
N LEU A 207 14.21 -15.10 -21.85
CA LEU A 207 15.08 -14.65 -20.76
C LEU A 207 16.57 -14.86 -21.13
N SER A 208 17.48 -14.02 -20.63
CA SER A 208 18.93 -14.25 -20.77
C SER A 208 19.34 -15.56 -20.12
N ASP A 209 18.69 -15.91 -19.02
CA ASP A 209 18.91 -17.10 -18.21
C ASP A 209 17.55 -17.69 -17.80
N ASP A 210 17.38 -18.98 -18.04
CA ASP A 210 16.18 -19.73 -17.63
C ASP A 210 16.34 -20.38 -16.24
N THR A 211 17.51 -20.23 -15.62
CA THR A 211 17.85 -20.78 -14.32
C THR A 211 18.78 -19.85 -13.57
N VAL A 212 18.46 -19.52 -12.32
CA VAL A 212 19.31 -18.69 -11.46
C VAL A 212 19.59 -19.34 -10.10
N ASN A 213 20.60 -18.82 -9.42
CA ASN A 213 20.91 -19.14 -8.03
C ASN A 213 20.93 -17.86 -7.21
N THR A 214 20.48 -17.91 -5.96
CA THR A 214 20.66 -16.83 -5.00
C THR A 214 21.83 -17.14 -4.06
N THR A 215 22.48 -16.09 -3.54
CA THR A 215 23.64 -16.24 -2.65
C THR A 215 23.46 -15.54 -1.30
N SER A 216 24.07 -16.08 -0.25
CA SER A 216 24.19 -15.38 1.04
C SER A 216 25.37 -14.38 0.97
N PRO A 217 25.30 -13.17 1.58
CA PRO A 217 24.32 -12.72 2.58
C PRO A 217 23.14 -11.90 2.06
N SER A 218 23.13 -11.51 0.79
CA SER A 218 22.14 -10.56 0.26
C SER A 218 20.85 -11.26 -0.21
N GLY A 219 20.95 -12.54 -0.61
CA GLY A 219 19.83 -13.37 -1.06
C GLY A 219 19.44 -13.11 -2.51
N TYR A 220 20.19 -12.30 -3.25
CA TYR A 220 19.89 -11.97 -4.64
C TYR A 220 20.53 -12.96 -5.61
N SER A 221 19.87 -13.15 -6.75
CA SER A 221 20.47 -13.75 -7.94
C SER A 221 21.30 -12.73 -8.71
N ASP A 222 22.02 -13.21 -9.73
CA ASP A 222 22.47 -12.34 -10.81
C ASP A 222 21.24 -11.78 -11.57
N PRO A 223 21.33 -10.56 -12.15
CA PRO A 223 20.24 -9.98 -12.93
C PRO A 223 19.94 -10.81 -14.19
N VAL A 224 18.65 -10.98 -14.48
CA VAL A 224 18.14 -11.68 -15.67
C VAL A 224 17.53 -10.67 -16.60
N GLN A 225 18.01 -10.62 -17.84
CA GLN A 225 17.46 -9.74 -18.86
C GLN A 225 16.23 -10.38 -19.50
N VAL A 226 15.20 -9.59 -19.76
CA VAL A 226 14.12 -9.98 -20.66
C VAL A 226 14.38 -9.46 -22.06
N ILE A 227 14.33 -10.37 -23.02
CA ILE A 227 14.73 -10.13 -24.41
C ILE A 227 13.50 -10.28 -25.29
N ASN A 228 13.23 -9.28 -26.14
CA ASN A 228 12.14 -9.26 -27.11
C ASN A 228 10.73 -9.46 -26.51
N ALA A 229 10.49 -9.00 -25.27
CA ALA A 229 9.16 -9.00 -24.66
C ALA A 229 8.75 -7.58 -24.29
N ALA A 230 7.67 -7.09 -24.90
CA ALA A 230 7.07 -5.82 -24.52
C ALA A 230 6.16 -5.97 -23.30
N SER A 231 5.55 -7.15 -23.10
CA SER A 231 4.76 -7.53 -21.91
C SER A 231 4.89 -9.04 -21.67
N GLY A 232 4.46 -9.56 -20.52
CA GLY A 232 4.46 -11.00 -20.22
C GLY A 232 4.19 -11.30 -18.74
N GLU A 233 4.17 -12.56 -18.36
CA GLU A 233 4.17 -13.00 -16.96
C GLU A 233 5.44 -13.81 -16.74
N ILE A 234 6.32 -13.33 -15.85
CA ILE A 234 7.48 -14.08 -15.37
C ILE A 234 7.00 -15.06 -14.32
N THR A 235 7.46 -16.31 -14.41
CA THR A 235 7.26 -17.35 -13.40
C THR A 235 8.62 -17.85 -12.92
N ALA A 236 8.85 -17.80 -11.60
CA ALA A 236 10.01 -18.43 -10.96
C ALA A 236 9.58 -19.61 -10.09
N ILE A 237 10.27 -20.73 -10.21
CA ILE A 237 9.95 -21.99 -9.51
C ILE A 237 11.21 -22.55 -8.86
N SER A 238 11.13 -22.92 -7.58
CA SER A 238 12.19 -23.67 -6.90
C SER A 238 11.63 -24.83 -6.10
N ASN A 239 12.30 -25.99 -6.22
CA ASN A 239 12.02 -27.20 -5.45
C ASN A 239 12.96 -27.41 -4.27
N ASN A 240 13.90 -26.48 -4.06
CA ASN A 240 14.96 -26.60 -3.05
C ASN A 240 14.76 -25.66 -1.87
N ILE A 241 13.57 -25.06 -1.75
CA ILE A 241 13.27 -24.11 -0.67
C ILE A 241 12.79 -24.87 0.55
N ILE A 242 13.39 -24.53 1.69
CA ILE A 242 12.90 -24.95 3.00
C ILE A 242 11.83 -23.95 3.42
N MET A 243 10.58 -24.40 3.47
CA MET A 243 9.46 -23.60 3.96
C MET A 243 9.63 -23.39 5.47
N PRO A 244 9.55 -22.14 5.95
CA PRO A 244 9.76 -21.82 7.36
C PRO A 244 8.56 -22.25 8.21
N LYS A 245 8.81 -22.42 9.51
CA LYS A 245 7.73 -22.60 10.47
C LYS A 245 6.83 -21.37 10.45
N GLY A 246 5.52 -21.57 10.51
CA GLY A 246 4.57 -20.46 10.47
C GLY A 246 4.01 -20.14 9.09
N THR A 247 4.49 -20.77 8.01
CA THR A 247 3.83 -20.64 6.70
C THR A 247 2.38 -21.10 6.83
N VAL A 248 1.45 -20.20 6.49
CA VAL A 248 0.01 -20.45 6.59
C VAL A 248 -0.49 -20.95 5.25
N PHE A 249 -1.32 -21.98 5.31
CA PHE A 249 -1.95 -22.59 4.16
C PHE A 249 -3.47 -22.54 4.28
N ARG A 250 -4.13 -22.31 3.15
CA ARG A 250 -5.57 -22.32 2.99
C ARG A 250 -6.00 -23.38 1.97
N HIS A 251 -7.18 -23.93 2.17
CA HIS A 251 -7.82 -24.81 1.22
C HIS A 251 -8.67 -24.00 0.21
N SER A 252 -9.01 -24.61 -0.93
CA SER A 252 -9.90 -24.00 -1.94
C SER A 252 -11.31 -23.73 -1.42
N SER A 253 -11.82 -24.60 -0.55
CA SER A 253 -13.09 -24.43 0.17
C SER A 253 -12.92 -23.63 1.45
N ASP A 254 -13.68 -22.54 1.57
CA ASP A 254 -13.72 -21.70 2.77
C ASP A 254 -14.28 -22.41 4.01
N LEU A 255 -14.91 -23.58 3.84
CA LEU A 255 -15.40 -24.40 4.95
C LEU A 255 -14.27 -25.12 5.69
N CYS A 256 -13.10 -25.26 5.07
CA CYS A 256 -11.96 -25.96 5.66
C CYS A 256 -11.08 -25.03 6.51
N PRO A 257 -10.53 -25.53 7.63
CA PRO A 257 -9.63 -24.75 8.47
C PRO A 257 -8.34 -24.42 7.72
N ARG A 258 -7.83 -23.20 7.92
CA ARG A 258 -6.43 -22.90 7.60
C ARG A 258 -5.52 -23.72 8.50
N VAL A 259 -4.36 -24.05 7.98
CA VAL A 259 -3.32 -24.75 8.74
C VAL A 259 -2.03 -23.95 8.71
N VAL A 260 -1.21 -24.12 9.74
CA VAL A 260 0.09 -23.47 9.86
C VAL A 260 1.18 -24.51 10.00
N LEU A 261 2.27 -24.34 9.25
CA LEU A 261 3.40 -25.26 9.26
C LEU A 261 4.12 -25.21 10.60
N ALA A 262 4.26 -26.36 11.26
CA ALA A 262 4.86 -26.48 12.60
C ALA A 262 6.34 -26.88 12.56
N CYS A 263 6.79 -27.51 11.47
CA CYS A 263 8.17 -27.92 11.25
C CYS A 263 8.61 -27.45 9.86
N PRO A 264 9.84 -26.95 9.69
CA PRO A 264 10.31 -26.58 8.36
C PRO A 264 10.37 -27.84 7.48
N GLY A 265 10.05 -27.67 6.21
CA GLY A 265 10.01 -28.78 5.26
C GLY A 265 10.36 -28.33 3.85
N PRO A 266 10.98 -29.20 3.03
CA PRO A 266 11.23 -28.87 1.63
C PRO A 266 9.90 -28.73 0.88
N GLY A 267 9.79 -27.73 0.01
CA GLY A 267 8.60 -27.50 -0.80
C GLY A 267 8.90 -26.85 -2.13
N GLU A 268 8.02 -27.09 -3.11
CA GLU A 268 7.96 -26.30 -4.34
C GLU A 268 7.40 -24.91 -4.01
N LYS A 269 8.14 -23.86 -4.39
CA LYS A 269 7.66 -22.49 -4.36
C LYS A 269 7.60 -21.94 -5.77
N ARG A 270 6.44 -21.44 -6.15
CA ARG A 270 6.22 -20.71 -7.40
C ARG A 270 5.86 -19.26 -7.10
N ILE A 271 6.45 -18.32 -7.83
CA ILE A 271 6.04 -16.91 -7.81
C ILE A 271 5.87 -16.40 -9.23
N THR A 272 4.91 -15.48 -9.42
CA THR A 272 4.71 -14.82 -10.71
C THR A 272 4.68 -13.31 -10.59
N ALA A 273 5.13 -12.63 -11.64
CA ALA A 273 5.10 -11.18 -11.76
C ALA A 273 4.81 -10.75 -13.20
N ASP A 274 3.97 -9.74 -13.38
CA ASP A 274 3.72 -9.13 -14.68
C ASP A 274 4.96 -8.37 -15.17
N TRP A 275 5.45 -8.72 -16.35
CA TRP A 275 6.51 -8.04 -17.08
C TRP A 275 5.92 -7.03 -18.07
N GLY A 276 6.54 -5.86 -18.19
CA GLY A 276 6.34 -4.98 -19.34
C GLY A 276 4.92 -4.42 -19.52
N ALA A 277 4.25 -4.00 -18.46
CA ALA A 277 3.18 -3.02 -18.66
C ALA A 277 3.84 -1.65 -18.91
N LEU A 278 3.89 -1.15 -20.15
CA LEU A 278 3.75 0.30 -20.30
C LEU A 278 2.37 0.62 -19.73
N PRO A 279 2.27 1.28 -18.57
CA PRO A 279 1.01 1.24 -17.82
C PRO A 279 -0.09 1.98 -18.56
N VAL A 280 0.28 2.87 -19.48
CA VAL A 280 -0.65 3.73 -20.22
C VAL A 280 -0.13 4.02 -21.61
N GLU A 281 -0.98 3.82 -22.62
CA GLU A 281 -0.77 4.30 -23.98
C GLU A 281 -1.56 5.60 -24.19
N LEU A 282 -0.86 6.74 -24.28
CA LEU A 282 -1.48 8.07 -24.37
C LEU A 282 -1.79 8.46 -25.82
N THR A 283 -3.06 8.80 -26.09
CA THR A 283 -3.51 9.28 -27.41
C THR A 283 -3.50 10.79 -27.53
N SER A 284 -3.66 11.50 -26.40
CA SER A 284 -3.63 12.97 -26.38
C SER A 284 -3.21 13.49 -25.01
N PHE A 285 -2.43 14.57 -25.01
CA PHE A 285 -2.19 15.40 -23.84
C PHE A 285 -2.15 16.87 -24.29
N VAL A 286 -3.13 17.66 -23.86
CA VAL A 286 -3.35 19.03 -24.32
C VAL A 286 -3.67 19.97 -23.16
N SER A 287 -3.47 21.26 -23.39
CA SER A 287 -3.75 22.32 -22.42
C SER A 287 -4.65 23.41 -23.01
N ALA A 288 -5.46 24.04 -22.17
CA ALA A 288 -6.20 25.25 -22.47
C ALA A 288 -6.02 26.29 -21.36
N VAL A 289 -5.76 27.55 -21.72
CA VAL A 289 -5.62 28.66 -20.76
C VAL A 289 -6.94 29.38 -20.60
N ASN A 290 -7.35 29.62 -19.35
CA ASN A 290 -8.50 30.45 -19.02
C ASN A 290 -8.13 31.43 -17.90
N ALA A 291 -7.90 32.69 -18.28
CA ALA A 291 -7.37 33.73 -17.42
C ALA A 291 -6.05 33.27 -16.75
N ASN A 292 -6.06 33.08 -15.43
CA ASN A 292 -4.92 32.60 -14.64
C ASN A 292 -4.98 31.11 -14.28
N ASN A 293 -5.77 30.32 -15.02
CA ASN A 293 -5.88 28.89 -14.84
C ASN A 293 -5.45 28.15 -16.10
N VAL A 294 -4.89 26.96 -15.93
CA VAL A 294 -4.57 26.04 -17.01
C VAL A 294 -5.38 24.77 -16.82
N GLU A 295 -6.20 24.46 -17.80
CA GLU A 295 -6.91 23.18 -17.90
C GLU A 295 -6.08 22.22 -18.73
N LEU A 296 -5.70 21.10 -18.13
CA LEU A 296 -5.01 19.99 -18.79
C LEU A 296 -6.04 18.89 -19.07
N LYS A 297 -6.01 18.35 -20.29
CA LYS A 297 -6.83 17.20 -20.69
C LYS A 297 -5.95 16.16 -21.35
N TRP A 298 -6.19 14.90 -21.02
CA TRP A 298 -5.49 13.79 -21.65
C TRP A 298 -6.41 12.59 -21.83
N THR A 299 -6.08 11.75 -22.81
CA THR A 299 -6.84 10.53 -23.10
C THR A 299 -5.90 9.36 -23.28
N THR A 300 -6.16 8.29 -22.55
CA THR A 300 -5.47 7.00 -22.68
C THR A 300 -6.22 6.16 -23.72
N SER A 301 -5.52 5.33 -24.50
CA SER A 301 -6.14 4.30 -25.36
C SER A 301 -6.35 2.99 -24.60
N SER A 302 -5.40 2.66 -23.74
CA SER A 302 -5.43 1.56 -22.78
C SER A 302 -4.63 1.92 -21.54
N GLU A 303 -4.98 1.26 -20.43
CA GLU A 303 -4.32 1.35 -19.14
C GLU A 303 -4.11 -0.06 -18.59
N LEU A 304 -2.98 -0.29 -17.96
CA LEU A 304 -2.61 -1.53 -17.29
C LEU A 304 -2.00 -1.16 -15.94
N ASN A 305 -2.62 -1.62 -14.85
CA ASN A 305 -2.17 -1.33 -13.49
C ASN A 305 -2.00 0.17 -13.15
N ASN A 306 -2.70 1.07 -13.85
CA ASN A 306 -2.57 2.51 -13.64
C ASN A 306 -3.19 2.94 -12.31
N SER A 307 -2.35 3.30 -11.33
CA SER A 307 -2.81 3.79 -10.04
C SER A 307 -3.29 5.24 -10.12
N HIS A 308 -2.46 6.12 -10.68
CA HIS A 308 -2.75 7.56 -10.75
C HIS A 308 -1.79 8.32 -11.65
N PHE A 309 -2.17 9.56 -11.98
CA PHE A 309 -1.31 10.55 -12.58
C PHE A 309 -0.96 11.64 -11.55
N GLU A 310 0.32 11.94 -11.38
CA GLU A 310 0.77 13.19 -10.77
C GLU A 310 0.98 14.23 -11.86
N ILE A 311 0.35 15.40 -11.72
CA ILE A 311 0.51 16.52 -12.63
C ILE A 311 1.65 17.36 -12.10
N GLN A 312 2.71 17.50 -12.90
CA GLN A 312 3.88 18.29 -12.54
C GLN A 312 3.99 19.51 -13.44
N ARG A 313 4.40 20.63 -12.83
CA ARG A 313 4.58 21.93 -13.48
C ARG A 313 5.94 22.51 -13.13
N ARG A 314 6.55 23.22 -14.07
CA ARG A 314 7.65 24.14 -13.79
C ARG A 314 7.45 25.46 -14.53
N ILE A 315 8.10 26.51 -14.03
CA ILE A 315 8.32 27.72 -14.85
C ILE A 315 9.23 27.32 -16.00
N SER A 316 8.90 27.73 -17.22
CA SER A 316 9.71 27.40 -18.39
C SER A 316 11.16 27.85 -18.21
N GLY A 317 12.10 26.99 -18.61
CA GLY A 317 13.54 27.17 -18.41
C GLY A 317 14.06 26.81 -17.01
N SER A 318 13.19 26.54 -16.03
CA SER A 318 13.60 26.02 -14.72
C SER A 318 13.98 24.54 -14.79
N SER A 319 14.90 24.09 -13.95
CA SER A 319 15.19 22.65 -13.76
C SER A 319 14.27 21.99 -12.72
N VAL A 320 13.51 22.78 -11.95
CA VAL A 320 12.74 22.31 -10.79
C VAL A 320 11.27 22.09 -11.16
N TRP A 321 10.83 20.83 -11.10
CA TRP A 321 9.42 20.44 -11.21
C TRP A 321 8.72 20.49 -9.85
N ASN A 322 7.52 21.07 -9.81
CA ASN A 322 6.65 21.11 -8.64
C ASN A 322 5.40 20.27 -8.90
N ASN A 323 4.87 19.63 -7.86
CA ASN A 323 3.61 18.90 -7.95
C ASN A 323 2.44 19.91 -7.97
N ALA A 324 1.65 19.89 -9.04
CA ALA A 324 0.45 20.71 -9.18
C ALA A 324 -0.81 19.98 -8.67
N GLY A 325 -0.86 18.66 -8.77
CA GLY A 325 -1.99 17.86 -8.30
C GLY A 325 -1.92 16.40 -8.69
N ARG A 326 -2.98 15.66 -8.37
CA ARG A 326 -3.10 14.22 -8.62
C ARG A 326 -4.49 13.87 -9.12
N VAL A 327 -4.57 12.93 -10.05
CA VAL A 327 -5.83 12.35 -10.57
C VAL A 327 -5.71 10.82 -10.52
N SER A 328 -6.70 10.15 -9.92
CA SER A 328 -6.71 8.69 -9.84
C SER A 328 -6.83 8.06 -11.23
N GLY A 329 -6.10 6.98 -11.46
CA GLY A 329 -6.22 6.12 -12.65
C GLY A 329 -7.40 5.17 -12.51
N ASN A 330 -7.65 4.35 -13.54
CA ASN A 330 -8.70 3.34 -13.52
C ASN A 330 -8.18 1.90 -13.38
N GLY A 331 -6.90 1.72 -13.05
CA GLY A 331 -6.27 0.41 -12.98
C GLY A 331 -6.02 -0.17 -14.37
N THR A 332 -6.66 -1.31 -14.66
CA THR A 332 -6.51 -2.01 -15.95
C THR A 332 -7.78 -1.85 -16.78
N ILE A 333 -7.68 -1.12 -17.88
CA ILE A 333 -8.78 -0.84 -18.81
C ILE A 333 -8.24 -0.91 -20.25
N SER A 334 -8.93 -1.66 -21.12
CA SER A 334 -8.58 -1.78 -22.55
C SER A 334 -9.39 -0.85 -23.46
N THR A 335 -10.08 0.14 -22.89
CA THR A 335 -10.91 1.11 -23.63
C THR A 335 -10.46 2.54 -23.34
N PRO A 336 -10.65 3.50 -24.27
CA PRO A 336 -10.18 4.85 -24.04
C PRO A 336 -10.81 5.54 -22.82
N VAL A 337 -10.00 6.25 -22.03
CA VAL A 337 -10.46 7.04 -20.88
C VAL A 337 -9.93 8.47 -20.97
N SER A 338 -10.82 9.44 -20.77
CA SER A 338 -10.46 10.86 -20.75
C SER A 338 -10.40 11.42 -19.34
N TYR A 339 -9.38 12.21 -19.08
CA TYR A 339 -9.11 12.85 -17.80
C TYR A 339 -8.98 14.37 -17.94
N SER A 340 -9.16 15.08 -16.83
CA SER A 340 -8.95 16.52 -16.77
C SER A 340 -8.40 16.96 -15.42
N PHE A 341 -7.53 17.96 -15.42
CA PHE A 341 -7.04 18.64 -14.23
C PHE A 341 -6.99 20.15 -14.46
N THR A 342 -7.42 20.96 -13.49
CA THR A 342 -7.31 22.42 -13.56
C THR A 342 -6.33 22.94 -12.53
N ASP A 343 -5.22 23.47 -13.02
CA ASP A 343 -4.25 24.21 -12.24
C ASP A 343 -4.69 25.66 -12.11
N ARG A 344 -4.79 26.17 -10.87
CA ARG A 344 -5.53 27.42 -10.60
C ARG A 344 -4.68 28.51 -9.98
N ASN A 345 -5.03 29.76 -10.30
CA ASN A 345 -4.43 30.97 -9.73
C ASN A 345 -2.92 31.09 -9.98
N LEU A 346 -2.48 30.81 -11.20
CA LEU A 346 -1.09 30.95 -11.61
C LEU A 346 -0.73 32.41 -11.81
N SER A 347 0.54 32.73 -11.60
CA SER A 347 1.11 34.00 -12.02
C SER A 347 1.22 34.04 -13.55
N SER A 348 1.24 35.24 -14.13
CA SER A 348 1.55 35.40 -15.55
C SER A 348 2.99 34.90 -15.82
N GLY A 349 3.20 34.28 -16.97
CA GLY A 349 4.46 33.65 -17.33
C GLY A 349 4.29 32.40 -18.19
N ARG A 350 5.39 31.72 -18.43
CA ARG A 350 5.47 30.52 -19.27
C ARG A 350 5.71 29.29 -18.41
N TYR A 351 5.00 28.21 -18.70
CA TYR A 351 5.03 26.99 -17.92
C TYR A 351 5.15 25.75 -18.79
N ASP A 352 5.96 24.79 -18.33
CA ASP A 352 5.96 23.44 -18.87
C ASP A 352 5.15 22.53 -17.95
N TYR A 353 4.45 21.57 -18.56
CA TYR A 353 3.68 20.54 -17.86
C TYR A 353 4.11 19.15 -18.28
N ARG A 354 4.03 18.21 -17.35
CA ARG A 354 4.13 16.79 -17.62
C ARG A 354 3.22 16.00 -16.71
N LEU A 355 2.79 14.83 -17.18
CA LEU A 355 2.17 13.80 -16.36
C LEU A 355 3.27 12.86 -15.90
N LYS A 356 3.28 12.50 -14.62
CA LYS A 356 3.96 11.32 -14.10
C LYS A 356 2.88 10.28 -13.85
N GLN A 357 2.75 9.33 -14.74
CA GLN A 357 1.87 8.19 -14.55
C GLN A 357 2.55 7.24 -13.57
N VAL A 358 1.82 6.71 -12.58
CA VAL A 358 2.34 5.80 -11.55
C VAL A 358 1.46 4.55 -11.52
N ASP A 359 2.07 3.38 -11.59
CA ASP A 359 1.36 2.10 -11.47
C ASP A 359 1.12 1.71 -9.99
N PHE A 360 0.46 0.58 -9.74
CA PHE A 360 0.26 0.07 -8.38
C PHE A 360 1.52 -0.52 -7.72
N ASN A 361 2.57 -0.79 -8.51
CA ASN A 361 3.86 -1.30 -8.04
C ASN A 361 4.85 -0.18 -7.69
N GLY A 362 4.51 1.08 -8.01
CA GLY A 362 5.32 2.27 -7.78
C GLY A 362 6.21 2.67 -8.96
N ASN A 363 6.19 1.92 -10.07
CA ASN A 363 6.87 2.32 -11.30
C ASN A 363 6.16 3.52 -11.91
N TYR A 364 6.89 4.29 -12.72
CA TYR A 364 6.33 5.48 -13.31
C TYR A 364 6.90 5.80 -14.69
N GLU A 365 6.09 6.48 -15.49
CA GLU A 365 6.45 7.03 -16.79
C GLU A 365 6.10 8.52 -16.88
N TYR A 366 6.87 9.28 -17.66
CA TYR A 366 6.63 10.70 -17.88
C TYR A 366 6.08 10.98 -19.28
N PHE A 367 5.00 11.74 -19.33
CA PHE A 367 4.44 12.27 -20.58
C PHE A 367 4.51 13.79 -20.57
N ASN A 368 5.38 14.36 -21.41
CA ASN A 368 5.56 15.80 -21.50
C ASN A 368 4.47 16.42 -22.39
N LEU A 369 3.96 17.57 -21.98
CA LEU A 369 3.10 18.37 -22.83
C LEU A 369 3.94 18.91 -24.00
N SER A 370 3.46 18.76 -25.23
CA SER A 370 4.26 19.11 -26.41
C SER A 370 4.58 20.60 -26.53
N ASN A 371 3.71 21.47 -26.01
CA ASN A 371 3.83 22.92 -26.11
C ASN A 371 3.93 23.56 -24.72
N GLU A 372 4.73 24.62 -24.64
CA GLU A 372 4.75 25.53 -23.50
C GLU A 372 3.39 26.22 -23.33
N VAL A 373 2.97 26.41 -22.08
CA VAL A 373 1.74 27.12 -21.74
C VAL A 373 2.08 28.54 -21.33
N GLU A 374 1.67 29.51 -22.14
CA GLU A 374 1.84 30.94 -21.86
C GLU A 374 0.58 31.52 -21.20
N LEU A 375 0.71 31.96 -19.94
CA LEU A 375 -0.29 32.77 -19.27
C LEU A 375 0.05 34.25 -19.46
N GLY A 376 -0.79 34.90 -20.27
CA GLY A 376 -0.69 36.34 -20.52
C GLY A 376 -0.98 37.19 -19.29
N VAL A 377 -0.80 38.50 -19.47
CA VAL A 377 -1.19 39.52 -18.50
C VAL A 377 -2.66 39.93 -18.73
N PRO A 378 -3.38 40.39 -17.69
CA PRO A 378 -4.74 40.88 -17.83
C PRO A 378 -4.82 42.07 -18.81
N ALA A 379 -5.83 42.10 -19.68
CA ALA A 379 -5.97 43.18 -20.67
C ALA A 379 -6.29 44.58 -20.08
N LYS A 380 -6.70 44.65 -18.80
CA LYS A 380 -7.06 45.89 -18.11
C LYS A 380 -6.93 45.75 -16.60
N PHE A 381 -6.75 46.88 -15.92
CA PHE A 381 -6.87 46.93 -14.48
C PHE A 381 -8.29 46.55 -14.04
N SER A 382 -8.39 45.66 -13.05
CA SER A 382 -9.67 45.21 -12.50
C SER A 382 -9.56 45.02 -11.00
N LEU A 383 -10.51 45.57 -10.24
CA LEU A 383 -10.77 45.17 -8.85
C LEU A 383 -12.05 44.33 -8.80
N TYR A 384 -11.99 43.15 -8.19
CA TYR A 384 -13.11 42.21 -8.10
C TYR A 384 -13.77 42.23 -6.73
N GLN A 385 -15.03 41.79 -6.70
CA GLN A 385 -15.75 41.55 -5.47
C GLN A 385 -15.01 40.52 -4.60
N ASN A 386 -14.85 40.84 -3.32
CA ASN A 386 -14.25 39.94 -2.35
C ASN A 386 -15.07 38.64 -2.23
N TYR A 387 -14.41 37.51 -1.99
CA TYR A 387 -15.08 36.23 -1.78
C TYR A 387 -14.48 35.50 -0.56
N PRO A 388 -15.33 35.02 0.38
CA PRO A 388 -16.80 35.19 0.42
C PRO A 388 -17.22 36.66 0.65
N ASN A 389 -18.46 37.02 0.30
CA ASN A 389 -19.13 38.26 0.69
C ASN A 389 -20.65 38.02 0.83
N PRO A 390 -21.27 38.14 2.02
CA PRO A 390 -20.65 38.50 3.30
C PRO A 390 -19.56 37.53 3.77
N PHE A 391 -18.62 37.99 4.61
CA PHE A 391 -17.49 37.18 5.09
C PHE A 391 -17.38 37.16 6.62
N ASN A 392 -16.76 36.13 7.17
CA ASN A 392 -16.51 35.96 8.62
C ASN A 392 -15.21 35.16 8.91
N PRO A 393 -14.22 35.71 9.62
CA PRO A 393 -13.76 37.10 9.54
C PRO A 393 -12.72 37.29 8.41
N GLU A 394 -12.51 36.27 7.56
CA GLU A 394 -11.53 36.29 6.48
C GLU A 394 -12.17 36.32 5.08
N THR A 395 -11.54 37.03 4.16
CA THR A 395 -11.94 37.08 2.74
C THR A 395 -10.73 37.30 1.84
N LYS A 396 -10.89 37.02 0.55
CA LYS A 396 -9.86 37.26 -0.48
C LYS A 396 -10.37 38.29 -1.48
N ILE A 397 -9.49 39.22 -1.84
CA ILE A 397 -9.75 40.29 -2.81
C ILE A 397 -8.85 40.05 -4.03
N ARG A 398 -9.46 39.73 -5.17
CA ARG A 398 -8.73 39.57 -6.43
C ARG A 398 -8.61 40.91 -7.14
N PHE A 399 -7.48 41.13 -7.79
CA PHE A 399 -7.26 42.29 -8.64
C PHE A 399 -6.24 42.01 -9.73
N ASP A 400 -6.34 42.75 -10.83
CA ASP A 400 -5.57 42.56 -12.05
C ASP A 400 -4.70 43.79 -12.32
N MET A 401 -3.43 43.56 -12.60
CA MET A 401 -2.46 44.55 -13.05
C MET A 401 -2.21 44.34 -14.54
N ASN A 402 -2.68 45.24 -15.39
CA ASN A 402 -2.42 45.15 -16.84
C ASN A 402 -0.95 45.42 -17.18
N VAL A 403 -0.38 46.43 -16.51
CA VAL A 403 1.03 46.79 -16.60
C VAL A 403 1.59 46.88 -15.18
N GLU A 404 2.90 46.72 -15.04
CA GLU A 404 3.58 46.89 -13.76
C GLU A 404 3.54 48.35 -13.29
N GLY A 405 3.50 48.56 -11.97
CA GLY A 405 3.46 49.91 -11.41
C GLY A 405 3.08 49.97 -9.93
N ASN A 406 3.05 51.19 -9.41
CA ASN A 406 2.62 51.44 -8.03
C ASN A 406 1.10 51.28 -7.87
N ILE A 407 0.70 50.54 -6.84
CA ILE A 407 -0.69 50.28 -6.49
C ILE A 407 -0.90 50.45 -4.97
N SER A 408 -2.08 50.96 -4.61
CA SER A 408 -2.57 51.01 -3.24
C SER A 408 -3.94 50.34 -3.16
N ILE A 409 -4.08 49.32 -2.32
CA ILE A 409 -5.36 48.70 -1.94
C ILE A 409 -5.59 48.93 -0.45
N LYS A 410 -6.59 49.74 -0.13
CA LYS A 410 -6.91 50.15 1.24
C LYS A 410 -8.35 49.85 1.60
N VAL A 411 -8.59 49.52 2.86
CA VAL A 411 -9.91 49.28 3.44
C VAL A 411 -10.32 50.48 4.27
N PHE A 412 -11.60 50.86 4.17
CA PHE A 412 -12.23 51.99 4.84
C PHE A 412 -13.51 51.55 5.54
N ASP A 413 -13.83 52.19 6.65
CA ASP A 413 -15.14 52.05 7.29
C ASP A 413 -16.21 52.90 6.59
N PHE A 414 -17.45 52.84 7.09
CA PHE A 414 -18.58 53.59 6.52
C PHE A 414 -18.45 55.12 6.66
N THR A 415 -17.57 55.62 7.54
CA THR A 415 -17.27 57.05 7.69
C THR A 415 -16.19 57.53 6.72
N GLY A 416 -15.57 56.61 5.98
CA GLY A 416 -14.47 56.89 5.07
C GLY A 416 -13.10 56.91 5.75
N LYS A 417 -13.00 56.50 7.02
CA LYS A 417 -11.72 56.39 7.72
C LYS A 417 -10.98 55.14 7.24
N GLU A 418 -9.70 55.30 6.91
CA GLU A 418 -8.81 54.19 6.56
C GLU A 418 -8.63 53.27 7.77
N VAL A 419 -8.90 51.98 7.57
CA VAL A 419 -8.80 50.92 8.58
C VAL A 419 -7.47 50.17 8.44
N VAL A 420 -7.13 49.78 7.21
CA VAL A 420 -5.89 49.05 6.91
C VAL A 420 -5.51 49.20 5.44
N SER A 421 -4.20 49.18 5.16
CA SER A 421 -3.66 49.04 3.81
C SER A 421 -3.29 47.57 3.55
N LEU A 422 -3.93 46.94 2.58
CA LEU A 422 -3.69 45.54 2.20
C LEU A 422 -2.51 45.38 1.25
N VAL A 423 -2.33 46.36 0.36
CA VAL A 423 -1.24 46.43 -0.62
C VAL A 423 -0.85 47.90 -0.76
N ASN A 424 0.44 48.20 -0.69
CA ASN A 424 0.95 49.55 -0.98
C ASN A 424 2.39 49.47 -1.50
N GLY A 425 2.58 49.65 -2.80
CA GLY A 425 3.91 49.62 -3.41
C GLY A 425 3.89 49.22 -4.88
N PHE A 426 5.06 48.91 -5.41
CA PHE A 426 5.24 48.45 -6.79
C PHE A 426 4.79 46.99 -6.94
N MET A 427 4.00 46.69 -7.96
CA MET A 427 3.60 45.33 -8.32
C MET A 427 3.81 45.06 -9.82
N PRO A 428 4.23 43.83 -10.19
CA PRO A 428 4.34 43.42 -11.59
C PRO A 428 2.96 43.29 -12.24
N ALA A 429 2.93 43.32 -13.57
CA ALA A 429 1.74 42.94 -14.35
C ALA A 429 1.33 41.49 -14.05
N GLY A 430 0.03 41.23 -13.99
CA GLY A 430 -0.51 39.89 -13.73
C GLY A 430 -1.77 39.89 -12.86
N TYR A 431 -2.20 38.67 -12.54
CA TYR A 431 -3.34 38.40 -11.67
C TYR A 431 -2.88 38.27 -10.21
N HIS A 432 -3.51 39.02 -9.30
CA HIS A 432 -3.10 39.12 -7.90
C HIS A 432 -4.26 38.85 -6.94
N THR A 433 -3.93 38.50 -5.70
CA THR A 433 -4.91 38.30 -4.62
C THR A 433 -4.35 38.83 -3.30
N ALA A 434 -5.13 39.69 -2.64
CA ALA A 434 -4.86 40.14 -1.27
C ALA A 434 -5.77 39.41 -0.28
N SER A 435 -5.20 38.92 0.82
CA SER A 435 -5.96 38.35 1.93
C SER A 435 -6.34 39.45 2.92
N PHE A 436 -7.57 39.43 3.42
CA PHE A 436 -8.04 40.34 4.46
C PHE A 436 -8.63 39.55 5.62
N ASN A 437 -8.05 39.72 6.81
CA ASN A 437 -8.54 39.15 8.07
C ASN A 437 -9.00 40.29 8.99
N ALA A 438 -10.31 40.48 9.08
CA ALA A 438 -10.92 41.52 9.91
C ALA A 438 -10.91 41.16 11.42
N GLY A 439 -10.82 39.87 11.74
CA GLY A 439 -10.79 39.37 13.11
C GLY A 439 -9.49 39.75 13.82
N ALA A 440 -8.36 39.65 13.11
CA ALA A 440 -7.05 40.07 13.59
C ALA A 440 -6.97 41.57 13.91
N LEU A 441 -7.82 42.38 13.26
CA LEU A 441 -7.93 43.83 13.46
C LEU A 441 -9.02 44.24 14.44
N GLY A 442 -9.76 43.28 15.02
CA GLY A 442 -10.82 43.57 15.99
C GLY A 442 -12.01 44.33 15.41
N LEU A 443 -12.29 44.20 14.11
CA LEU A 443 -13.38 44.93 13.46
C LEU A 443 -14.76 44.35 13.82
N SER A 444 -15.75 45.23 13.91
CA SER A 444 -17.16 44.91 14.20
C SER A 444 -17.93 44.52 12.94
N SER A 445 -19.00 43.72 13.08
CA SER A 445 -19.94 43.45 11.98
C SER A 445 -20.44 44.74 11.36
N GLY A 446 -20.46 44.82 10.03
CA GLY A 446 -20.81 46.06 9.34
C GLY A 446 -20.40 46.11 7.88
N ILE A 447 -20.61 47.28 7.30
CA ILE A 447 -20.24 47.58 5.91
C ILE A 447 -18.87 48.25 5.89
N TYR A 448 -17.99 47.72 5.05
CA TYR A 448 -16.68 48.27 4.76
C TYR A 448 -16.53 48.49 3.26
N PHE A 449 -15.63 49.39 2.89
CA PHE A 449 -15.28 49.66 1.51
C PHE A 449 -13.80 49.37 1.30
N TYR A 450 -13.42 48.91 0.11
CA TYR A 450 -12.02 48.83 -0.28
C TYR A 450 -11.83 49.51 -1.62
N LYS A 451 -10.71 50.22 -1.72
CA LYS A 451 -10.33 51.01 -2.88
C LYS A 451 -9.01 50.51 -3.42
N MET A 452 -8.98 50.24 -4.72
CA MET A 452 -7.76 50.07 -5.51
C MET A 452 -7.48 51.37 -6.25
N GLU A 453 -6.24 51.83 -6.15
CA GLU A 453 -5.74 53.03 -6.81
C GLU A 453 -4.38 52.76 -7.44
N THR A 454 -4.26 53.03 -8.74
CA THR A 454 -3.03 52.96 -9.53
C THR A 454 -3.09 53.97 -10.69
N ALA A 455 -2.05 54.05 -11.52
CA ALA A 455 -1.96 55.01 -12.62
C ALA A 455 -3.16 54.89 -13.56
N GLY A 456 -4.02 55.91 -13.56
CA GLY A 456 -5.21 55.97 -14.43
C GLY A 456 -6.36 55.03 -14.07
N TYR A 457 -6.31 54.35 -12.90
CA TYR A 457 -7.38 53.45 -12.46
C TYR A 457 -7.71 53.62 -10.98
N LEU A 458 -8.99 53.88 -10.71
CA LEU A 458 -9.55 53.91 -9.37
C LEU A 458 -10.85 53.13 -9.35
N LYS A 459 -10.97 52.16 -8.45
CA LYS A 459 -12.22 51.42 -8.24
C LYS A 459 -12.46 51.18 -6.75
N VAL A 460 -13.69 51.38 -6.34
CA VAL A 460 -14.17 51.16 -4.97
C VAL A 460 -15.24 50.07 -4.99
N LEU A 461 -15.15 49.13 -4.07
CA LEU A 461 -16.16 48.09 -3.88
C LEU A 461 -16.54 47.97 -2.41
N LYS A 462 -17.76 47.51 -2.17
CA LYS A 462 -18.35 47.31 -0.84
C LYS A 462 -18.18 45.86 -0.41
N MET A 463 -17.88 45.62 0.86
CA MET A 463 -17.91 44.29 1.49
C MET A 463 -18.69 44.33 2.81
N THR A 464 -19.25 43.19 3.19
CA THR A 464 -20.06 43.03 4.40
C THR A 464 -19.39 42.02 5.33
N LEU A 465 -18.95 42.48 6.49
CA LEU A 465 -18.45 41.64 7.57
C LEU A 465 -19.62 41.21 8.44
N ILE A 466 -19.80 39.89 8.61
CA ILE A 466 -20.72 39.31 9.59
C ILE A 466 -19.84 38.56 10.57
N LYS A 467 -19.75 39.05 11.80
CA LYS A 467 -19.08 38.38 12.90
C LYS A 467 -20.10 37.62 13.74
#